data_AF-A0A836E6A6-F1
#
_entry.id   AF-A0A836E6A6-F1
#
_cell.length_a   1.000
_cell.length_b   1.000
_cell.length_c   1.000
_cell.angle_alpha   90.00
_cell.angle_beta   90.00
_cell.angle_gamma   90.00
#
_symmetry.space_group_name_H-M   'P 1'
#
loop_
_entity.id
_entity.type
_entity.pdbx_description
1 polymer ?
#
loop_
_entity_poly.entity_id
_entity_poly.type
_entity_poly.pdbx_seq_one_letter_code
_entity_poly.pdbx_strand_id
1 'polypeptide(L)'
;MESIKDQEPWFGIEQEYTLLDFDGRPLGWPKNGFPGPQGPYYCGVGADKVIGREIVEAHYRACLYAGVKLAGTNAEVMPSQWEFQVGPCTGINAGDDLWIARFILQRIAEEYGVIVSLDPKPVDGSWNGAGAHTNFSTKAMRSDNGIAEIEKAIDKLSKQHLRHIQAYDPRGGKDNERRLTGKCETSNIHDFSAGVANRNVSIRIPRGVAEEKKGYLEDRRPSSNCDPYSVCDALVRTCVLNE
;
A
#
# COMPACT_ATOMS: atom_id res chain seq x y z
N MET A 1 0.14 12.81 -17.08
CA MET A 1 -0.86 13.52 -16.23
C MET A 1 -1.56 14.66 -16.97
N GLU A 2 -0.85 15.55 -17.70
CA GLU A 2 -1.50 16.69 -18.37
C GLU A 2 -2.59 16.29 -19.39
N SER A 3 -2.36 15.23 -20.18
CA SER A 3 -3.31 14.73 -21.19
C SER A 3 -4.63 14.21 -20.63
N ILE A 4 -4.73 14.00 -19.32
CA ILE A 4 -5.92 13.45 -18.65
C ILE A 4 -6.39 14.32 -17.48
N LYS A 5 -5.97 15.59 -17.44
CA LYS A 5 -6.28 16.54 -16.37
C LYS A 5 -7.79 16.67 -16.10
N ASP A 6 -8.61 16.64 -17.14
CA ASP A 6 -10.07 16.74 -17.04
C ASP A 6 -10.73 15.54 -16.32
N GLN A 7 -10.02 14.41 -16.26
CA GLN A 7 -10.48 13.21 -15.55
C GLN A 7 -10.22 13.29 -14.05
N GLU A 8 -9.36 14.22 -13.61
CA GLU A 8 -9.03 14.49 -12.21
C GLU A 8 -8.74 13.21 -11.39
N PRO A 9 -7.71 12.42 -11.78
CA PRO A 9 -7.39 11.18 -11.10
C PRO A 9 -6.87 11.47 -9.69
N TRP A 10 -7.47 10.81 -8.70
CA TRP A 10 -7.02 10.83 -7.32
C TRP A 10 -6.46 9.47 -6.92
N PHE A 11 -5.38 9.51 -6.15
CA PHE A 11 -4.71 8.34 -5.59
C PHE A 11 -4.60 8.45 -4.07
N GLY A 12 -4.77 7.34 -3.37
CA GLY A 12 -4.37 7.21 -1.97
C GLY A 12 -3.53 5.95 -1.82
N ILE A 13 -2.33 6.05 -1.26
CA ILE A 13 -1.40 4.93 -1.18
C ILE A 13 -1.14 4.58 0.28
N GLU A 14 -1.40 3.32 0.63
CA GLU A 14 -1.20 2.70 1.94
C GLU A 14 0.19 2.06 1.98
N GLN A 15 1.19 2.78 2.49
CA GLN A 15 2.57 2.30 2.54
C GLN A 15 2.81 1.48 3.79
N GLU A 16 2.91 0.17 3.63
CA GLU A 16 3.38 -0.73 4.69
C GLU A 16 4.91 -0.82 4.69
N TYR A 17 5.51 -1.00 5.86
CA TYR A 17 6.95 -1.18 6.04
C TYR A 17 7.25 -1.93 7.34
N THR A 18 8.45 -2.48 7.44
CA THR A 18 8.89 -3.20 8.64
C THR A 18 10.16 -2.57 9.20
N LEU A 19 10.18 -2.34 10.51
CA LEU A 19 11.36 -1.87 11.23
C LEU A 19 12.28 -3.05 11.54
N LEU A 20 13.56 -2.91 11.22
CA LEU A 20 14.60 -3.91 11.45
C LEU A 20 15.72 -3.34 12.34
N ASP A 21 16.40 -4.20 13.08
CA ASP A 21 17.70 -3.89 13.67
C ASP A 21 18.84 -3.99 12.63
N PHE A 22 20.07 -3.67 13.05
CA PHE A 22 21.25 -3.70 12.17
C PHE A 22 21.66 -5.10 11.69
N ASP A 23 21.19 -6.15 12.36
CA ASP A 23 21.41 -7.54 11.93
C ASP A 23 20.36 -7.97 10.89
N GLY A 24 19.48 -7.06 10.47
CA GLY A 24 18.40 -7.31 9.50
C GLY A 24 17.21 -8.05 10.09
N ARG A 25 17.14 -8.15 11.42
CA ARG A 25 16.06 -8.84 12.14
C ARG A 25 14.94 -7.85 12.48
N PRO A 26 13.65 -8.24 12.43
CA PRO A 26 12.58 -7.33 12.83
C PRO A 26 12.78 -6.80 14.26
N LEU A 27 12.67 -5.49 14.40
CA LEU A 27 13.03 -4.76 15.61
C LEU A 27 12.30 -5.36 16.82
N GLY A 28 13.00 -5.58 17.93
CA GLY A 28 12.40 -6.10 19.17
C GLY A 28 12.00 -7.58 19.14
N TRP A 29 12.22 -8.31 18.05
CA TRP A 29 12.00 -9.76 18.04
C TRP A 29 13.06 -10.50 18.86
N PRO A 30 12.73 -11.65 19.49
CA PRO A 30 13.71 -12.44 20.27
C PRO A 30 14.89 -12.87 19.40
N LYS A 31 16.14 -12.59 19.78
CA LYS A 31 17.34 -12.79 18.92
C LYS A 31 17.39 -14.11 18.13
N ASN A 32 17.04 -15.21 18.77
CA ASN A 32 17.07 -16.56 18.18
C ASN A 32 15.68 -17.23 18.15
N GLY A 33 14.61 -16.46 17.97
CA GLY A 33 13.25 -17.00 18.07
C GLY A 33 12.23 -16.28 17.23
N PHE A 34 10.97 -16.34 17.65
CA PHE A 34 9.86 -15.59 17.06
C PHE A 34 9.03 -15.03 18.21
N PRO A 35 8.35 -13.89 18.03
CA PRO A 35 7.32 -13.46 18.97
C PRO A 35 6.13 -14.43 18.94
N GLY A 36 5.12 -14.18 19.78
CA GLY A 36 3.85 -14.92 19.70
C GLY A 36 3.19 -14.81 18.32
N PRO A 37 2.24 -15.69 17.99
CA PRO A 37 1.56 -15.66 16.69
C PRO A 37 0.85 -14.31 16.44
N GLN A 38 0.66 -13.99 15.15
CA GLN A 38 -0.08 -12.79 14.73
C GLN A 38 -1.52 -12.78 15.28
N GLY A 39 -2.04 -11.59 15.54
CA GLY A 39 -3.36 -11.39 16.15
C GLY A 39 -3.41 -10.17 17.07
N PRO A 40 -2.57 -10.08 18.12
CA PRO A 40 -2.65 -8.98 19.08
C PRO A 40 -1.95 -7.68 18.62
N TYR A 41 -1.24 -7.70 17.50
CA TYR A 41 -0.36 -6.61 17.06
C TYR A 41 -1.06 -5.52 16.24
N TYR A 42 -1.98 -5.92 15.35
CA TYR A 42 -2.72 -4.98 14.49
C TYR A 42 -3.48 -3.97 15.34
N CYS A 43 -3.23 -2.68 15.12
CA CYS A 43 -3.77 -1.58 15.91
C CYS A 43 -3.59 -1.74 17.44
N GLY A 44 -2.57 -2.48 17.86
CA GLY A 44 -2.31 -2.80 19.27
C GLY A 44 -1.85 -1.59 20.10
N VAL A 45 -1.83 -1.79 21.41
CA VAL A 45 -1.26 -0.87 22.41
C VAL A 45 -0.67 -1.66 23.58
N GLY A 46 0.49 -1.24 24.06
CA GLY A 46 1.26 -1.92 25.11
C GLY A 46 2.64 -2.35 24.62
N ALA A 47 3.60 -2.39 25.55
CA ALA A 47 5.00 -2.74 25.25
C ALA A 47 5.18 -4.19 24.75
N ASP A 48 4.20 -5.06 25.03
CA ASP A 48 4.14 -6.45 24.58
C ASP A 48 3.57 -6.61 23.15
N LYS A 49 3.04 -5.54 22.56
CA LYS A 49 2.35 -5.58 21.26
C LYS A 49 2.93 -4.63 20.22
N VAL A 50 3.46 -3.50 20.67
CA VAL A 50 3.82 -2.38 19.79
C VAL A 50 5.30 -2.03 19.95
N ILE A 51 6.00 -1.99 18.82
CA ILE A 51 7.45 -1.78 18.77
C ILE A 51 7.75 -0.61 17.81
N GLY A 52 8.50 0.39 18.29
CA GLY A 52 8.96 1.51 17.46
C GLY A 52 7.92 2.61 17.20
N ARG A 53 6.91 2.77 18.07
CA ARG A 53 5.85 3.79 17.90
C ARG A 53 6.44 5.22 17.86
N GLU A 54 7.52 5.46 18.58
CA GLU A 54 8.23 6.73 18.60
C GLU A 54 8.69 7.18 17.21
N ILE A 55 9.13 6.25 16.36
CA ILE A 55 9.52 6.53 14.96
C ILE A 55 8.27 6.93 14.16
N VAL A 56 7.16 6.22 14.37
CA VAL A 56 5.88 6.47 13.67
C VAL A 56 5.31 7.83 14.03
N GLU A 57 5.29 8.18 15.32
CA GLU A 57 4.80 9.46 15.83
C GLU A 57 5.67 10.64 15.35
N ALA A 58 6.99 10.45 15.34
CA ALA A 58 7.93 11.44 14.81
C ALA A 58 7.73 11.62 13.30
N HIS A 59 7.62 10.53 12.55
CA HIS A 59 7.36 10.53 11.11
C HIS A 59 6.05 11.23 10.75
N TYR A 60 4.97 10.90 11.46
CA TYR A 60 3.67 11.54 11.25
C TYR A 60 3.78 13.06 11.36
N ARG A 61 4.36 13.56 12.46
CA ARG A 61 4.51 14.99 12.73
C ARG A 61 5.44 15.67 11.72
N ALA A 62 6.53 15.02 11.33
CA ALA A 62 7.47 15.55 10.35
C ALA A 62 6.81 15.67 8.96
N CYS A 63 6.03 14.67 8.54
CA CYS A 63 5.26 14.71 7.29
C CYS A 63 4.23 15.84 7.29
N LEU A 64 3.46 16.00 8.39
CA LEU A 64 2.53 17.12 8.53
C LEU A 64 3.23 18.48 8.44
N TYR A 65 4.37 18.63 9.12
CA TYR A 65 5.17 19.86 9.08
C TYR A 65 5.71 20.15 7.68
N ALA A 66 6.17 19.13 6.96
CA ALA A 66 6.68 19.24 5.59
C ALA A 66 5.59 19.51 4.55
N GLY A 67 4.30 19.38 4.92
CA GLY A 67 3.18 19.55 4.00
C GLY A 67 2.86 18.32 3.15
N VAL A 68 3.41 17.16 3.49
CA VAL A 68 3.03 15.87 2.88
C VAL A 68 1.56 15.59 3.21
N LYS A 69 0.78 15.14 2.22
CA LYS A 69 -0.64 14.84 2.41
C LYS A 69 -0.86 13.48 3.10
N LEU A 70 -0.40 13.37 4.35
CA LEU A 70 -0.57 12.18 5.17
C LEU A 70 -2.01 12.09 5.70
N ALA A 71 -2.67 10.95 5.50
CA ALA A 71 -4.06 10.70 5.87
C ALA A 71 -4.21 9.95 7.19
N GLY A 72 -3.20 9.16 7.58
CA GLY A 72 -3.27 8.29 8.75
C GLY A 72 -2.06 7.37 8.90
N THR A 73 -2.09 6.58 9.98
CA THR A 73 -1.12 5.53 10.31
C THR A 73 -1.76 4.46 11.18
N ASN A 74 -1.25 3.23 11.11
CA ASN A 74 -1.61 2.15 12.03
C ASN A 74 -0.44 1.18 12.25
N ALA A 75 -0.47 0.45 13.37
CA ALA A 75 0.37 -0.74 13.55
C ALA A 75 -0.22 -1.87 12.71
N GLU A 76 0.63 -2.57 11.96
CA GLU A 76 0.20 -3.65 11.07
C GLU A 76 0.15 -5.01 11.77
N VAL A 77 -0.28 -6.04 11.03
CA VAL A 77 -0.51 -7.38 11.56
C VAL A 77 0.76 -8.06 12.06
N MET A 78 1.90 -7.88 11.36
CA MET A 78 3.18 -8.42 11.81
C MET A 78 3.78 -7.50 12.89
N PRO A 79 4.31 -8.04 14.01
CA PRO A 79 4.97 -7.20 15.01
C PRO A 79 6.18 -6.50 14.39
N SER A 80 6.31 -5.20 14.67
CA SER A 80 7.31 -4.28 14.08
C SER A 80 7.01 -3.84 12.64
N GLN A 81 5.86 -4.24 12.09
CA GLN A 81 5.32 -3.72 10.84
C GLN A 81 4.35 -2.57 11.12
N TRP A 82 4.37 -1.58 10.25
CA TRP A 82 3.58 -0.36 10.36
C TRP A 82 3.09 0.09 8.99
N GLU A 83 2.07 0.93 8.99
CA GLU A 83 1.54 1.56 7.78
C GLU A 83 1.38 3.07 7.98
N PHE A 84 1.62 3.82 6.91
CA PHE A 84 1.15 5.20 6.78
C PHE A 84 0.42 5.39 5.44
N GLN A 85 -0.59 6.24 5.43
CA GLN A 85 -1.39 6.49 4.23
C GLN A 85 -1.11 7.89 3.66
N VAL A 86 -0.84 7.99 2.37
CA VAL A 86 -0.65 9.25 1.64
C VAL A 86 -1.85 9.47 0.71
N GLY A 87 -2.53 10.60 0.83
CA GLY A 87 -3.59 11.01 -0.08
C GLY A 87 -4.86 11.54 0.60
N PRO A 88 -5.93 11.79 -0.18
CA PRO A 88 -6.00 11.64 -1.63
C PRO A 88 -5.15 12.69 -2.37
N CYS A 89 -4.20 12.27 -3.21
CA CYS A 89 -3.36 13.13 -4.04
C CYS A 89 -3.84 13.14 -5.50
N THR A 90 -3.78 14.30 -6.16
CA THR A 90 -4.18 14.40 -7.57
C THR A 90 -2.99 14.20 -8.48
N GLY A 91 -3.11 13.26 -9.43
CA GLY A 91 -2.09 13.05 -10.47
C GLY A 91 -0.68 12.79 -9.93
N ILE A 92 0.28 13.59 -10.38
CA ILE A 92 1.72 13.37 -10.11
C ILE A 92 2.08 13.49 -8.62
N ASN A 93 1.34 14.32 -7.88
CA ASN A 93 1.60 14.60 -6.46
C ASN A 93 1.53 13.34 -5.58
N ALA A 94 0.85 12.27 -6.03
CA ALA A 94 0.81 11.01 -5.30
C ALA A 94 2.19 10.35 -5.20
N GLY A 95 2.97 10.41 -6.29
CA GLY A 95 4.34 9.94 -6.30
C GLY A 95 5.29 10.85 -5.54
N ASP A 96 5.15 12.17 -5.74
CA ASP A 96 5.98 13.17 -5.04
C ASP A 96 5.86 13.02 -3.51
N ASP A 97 4.62 13.04 -3.00
CA ASP A 97 4.36 12.96 -1.57
C ASP A 97 4.80 11.62 -0.97
N LEU A 98 4.59 10.49 -1.66
CA LEU A 98 5.00 9.19 -1.13
C LEU A 98 6.53 9.06 -1.09
N TRP A 99 7.24 9.52 -2.12
CA TRP A 99 8.71 9.48 -2.12
C TRP A 99 9.30 10.36 -1.01
N ILE A 100 8.75 11.56 -0.80
CA ILE A 100 9.18 12.42 0.32
C ILE A 100 8.81 11.80 1.67
N ALA A 101 7.63 11.21 1.82
CA ALA A 101 7.25 10.51 3.04
C ALA A 101 8.21 9.34 3.37
N ARG A 102 8.61 8.55 2.36
CA ARG A 102 9.61 7.48 2.50
C ARG A 102 10.98 8.01 2.90
N PHE A 103 11.41 9.13 2.31
CA PHE A 103 12.66 9.78 2.69
C PHE A 103 12.64 10.22 4.15
N ILE A 104 11.61 10.95 4.58
CA ILE A 104 11.45 11.41 5.96
C ILE A 104 11.45 10.22 6.93
N LEU A 105 10.76 9.12 6.58
CA LEU A 105 10.74 7.90 7.39
C LEU A 105 12.14 7.33 7.61
N GLN A 106 12.92 7.17 6.54
CA GLN A 106 14.29 6.66 6.65
C GLN A 106 15.21 7.61 7.41
N ARG A 107 15.08 8.92 7.18
CA ARG A 107 15.84 9.95 7.90
C ARG A 107 15.61 9.91 9.40
N ILE A 108 14.36 9.76 9.82
CA ILE A 108 14.00 9.63 11.24
C ILE A 108 14.52 8.30 11.78
N ALA A 109 14.27 7.18 11.10
CA ALA A 109 14.72 5.88 11.58
C ALA A 109 16.25 5.81 11.76
N GLU A 110 17.03 6.52 10.94
CA GLU A 110 18.48 6.68 11.11
C GLU A 110 18.85 7.27 12.48
N GLU A 111 18.11 8.28 12.98
CA GLU A 111 18.36 8.90 14.29
C GLU A 111 18.14 7.92 15.46
N TYR A 112 17.29 6.91 15.25
CA TYR A 112 17.02 5.85 16.22
C TYR A 112 17.90 4.60 16.02
N GLY A 113 18.77 4.58 15.00
CA GLY A 113 19.57 3.40 14.67
C GLY A 113 18.70 2.20 14.23
N VAL A 114 17.60 2.47 13.54
CA VAL A 114 16.64 1.47 13.06
C VAL A 114 16.62 1.48 11.53
N ILE A 115 16.57 0.31 10.92
CA ILE A 115 16.47 0.15 9.47
C ILE A 115 15.00 0.05 9.08
N VAL A 116 14.61 0.76 8.02
CA VAL A 116 13.27 0.64 7.42
C VAL A 116 13.38 -0.25 6.19
N SER A 117 12.65 -1.36 6.20
CA SER A 117 12.52 -2.24 5.05
C SER A 117 11.20 -2.02 4.33
N LEU A 118 11.29 -1.78 3.03
CA LEU A 118 10.15 -1.82 2.09
C LEU A 118 10.10 -3.15 1.34
N ASP A 119 10.82 -4.17 1.80
CA ASP A 119 10.76 -5.50 1.19
C ASP A 119 9.34 -6.09 1.34
N PRO A 120 8.70 -6.62 0.27
CA PRO A 120 7.33 -7.12 0.35
C PRO A 120 7.16 -8.37 1.20
N LYS A 121 8.25 -9.06 1.55
CA LYS A 121 8.21 -10.25 2.39
C LYS A 121 9.50 -10.30 3.24
N PRO A 122 9.58 -9.47 4.29
CA PRO A 122 10.81 -9.33 5.09
C PRO A 122 11.10 -10.57 5.96
N VAL A 123 10.07 -11.37 6.26
CA VAL A 123 10.20 -12.63 6.99
C VAL A 123 9.42 -13.72 6.26
N ASP A 124 10.08 -14.85 6.03
CA ASP A 124 9.46 -16.02 5.41
C ASP A 124 8.40 -16.69 6.30
N GLY A 125 7.54 -17.49 5.66
CA GLY A 125 6.51 -18.27 6.35
C GLY A 125 5.22 -17.49 6.61
N SER A 126 4.56 -17.81 7.73
CA SER A 126 3.20 -17.37 8.07
C SER A 126 3.13 -15.96 8.70
N TRP A 127 4.07 -15.09 8.37
CA TRP A 127 4.07 -13.68 8.74
C TRP A 127 3.52 -12.85 7.59
N ASN A 128 2.82 -11.75 7.86
CA ASN A 128 2.31 -10.87 6.82
C ASN A 128 3.46 -10.32 5.96
N GLY A 129 3.18 -10.13 4.68
CA GLY A 129 4.06 -9.33 3.81
C GLY A 129 3.70 -7.86 3.89
N ALA A 130 4.47 -7.03 3.18
CA ALA A 130 4.27 -5.58 3.12
C ALA A 130 3.77 -5.13 1.74
N GLY A 131 2.60 -4.50 1.68
CA GLY A 131 1.99 -3.95 0.47
C GLY A 131 2.15 -2.43 0.29
N ALA A 132 1.70 -1.94 -0.87
CA ALA A 132 1.46 -0.52 -1.12
C ALA A 132 0.07 -0.33 -1.74
N HIS A 133 -1.01 -0.67 -1.00
CA HIS A 133 -2.34 -0.66 -1.60
C HIS A 133 -2.66 0.71 -2.18
N THR A 134 -3.16 0.74 -3.41
CA THR A 134 -3.37 1.98 -4.15
C THR A 134 -4.86 2.16 -4.41
N ASN A 135 -5.44 3.10 -3.67
CA ASN A 135 -6.79 3.60 -3.87
C ASN A 135 -6.81 4.52 -5.09
N PHE A 136 -7.76 4.32 -6.02
CA PHE A 136 -7.83 5.08 -7.27
C PHE A 136 -9.26 5.49 -7.62
N SER A 137 -9.43 6.75 -8.03
CA SER A 137 -10.70 7.24 -8.60
C SER A 137 -10.49 8.31 -9.67
N THR A 138 -11.41 8.40 -10.62
CA THR A 138 -11.58 9.58 -11.48
C THR A 138 -12.77 10.42 -11.01
N LYS A 139 -12.92 11.63 -11.55
CA LYS A 139 -14.11 12.46 -11.33
C LYS A 139 -15.42 11.71 -11.60
N ALA A 140 -15.45 10.89 -12.65
CA ALA A 140 -16.64 10.11 -13.01
C ALA A 140 -16.95 9.01 -11.98
N MET A 141 -15.93 8.33 -11.45
CA MET A 141 -16.10 7.33 -10.38
C MET A 141 -16.63 7.94 -9.08
N ARG A 142 -16.26 9.19 -8.78
CA ARG A 142 -16.73 9.93 -7.60
C ARG A 142 -18.13 10.55 -7.78
N SER A 143 -18.64 10.61 -9.00
CA SER A 143 -19.96 11.18 -9.31
C SER A 143 -21.09 10.18 -9.03
N ASP A 144 -22.34 10.64 -9.04
CA ASP A 144 -23.50 9.77 -8.79
C ASP A 144 -23.55 8.60 -9.77
N ASN A 145 -23.80 7.39 -9.24
CA ASN A 145 -23.73 6.12 -9.96
C ASN A 145 -22.34 5.81 -10.57
N GLY A 146 -21.27 6.41 -10.04
CA GLY A 146 -19.89 6.21 -10.46
C GLY A 146 -19.36 4.78 -10.26
N ILE A 147 -20.09 3.92 -9.52
CA ILE A 147 -19.78 2.49 -9.42
C ILE A 147 -19.69 1.80 -10.79
N ALA A 148 -20.49 2.23 -11.77
CA ALA A 148 -20.43 1.69 -13.13
C ALA A 148 -19.07 1.99 -13.80
N GLU A 149 -18.47 3.15 -13.51
CA GLU A 149 -17.13 3.50 -14.01
C GLU A 149 -16.03 2.72 -13.28
N ILE A 150 -16.24 2.43 -11.99
CA ILE A 150 -15.36 1.55 -11.20
C ILE A 150 -15.35 0.14 -11.81
N GLU A 151 -16.51 -0.45 -12.07
CA GLU A 151 -16.64 -1.78 -12.67
C GLU A 151 -16.01 -1.85 -14.07
N LYS A 152 -16.19 -0.81 -14.90
CA LYS A 152 -15.50 -0.70 -16.19
C LYS A 152 -13.99 -0.65 -16.05
N ALA A 153 -13.46 0.09 -15.07
CA ALA A 153 -12.03 0.14 -14.81
C ALA A 153 -11.48 -1.23 -14.34
N ILE A 154 -12.22 -1.95 -13.50
CA ILE A 154 -11.88 -3.30 -13.05
C ILE A 154 -11.84 -4.29 -14.22
N ASP A 155 -12.81 -4.23 -15.14
CA ASP A 155 -12.81 -5.06 -16.36
C ASP A 155 -11.57 -4.81 -17.22
N LYS A 156 -11.15 -3.55 -17.41
CA LYS A 156 -9.91 -3.22 -18.11
C LYS A 156 -8.67 -3.76 -17.38
N LEU A 157 -8.60 -3.59 -16.06
CA LEU A 157 -7.49 -4.09 -15.23
C LEU A 157 -7.36 -5.61 -15.29
N SER A 158 -8.47 -6.33 -15.40
CA SER A 158 -8.49 -7.80 -15.51
C SER A 158 -7.75 -8.30 -16.75
N LYS A 159 -7.78 -7.52 -17.84
CA LYS A 159 -7.16 -7.84 -19.13
C LYS A 159 -5.66 -7.48 -19.17
N GLN A 160 -5.19 -6.69 -18.21
CA GLN A 160 -3.81 -6.18 -18.15
C GLN A 160 -3.06 -6.67 -16.89
N HIS A 161 -3.52 -7.75 -16.25
CA HIS A 161 -2.97 -8.18 -14.95
C HIS A 161 -1.44 -8.32 -14.94
N LEU A 162 -0.86 -9.01 -15.91
CA LEU A 162 0.59 -9.23 -16.00
C LEU A 162 1.38 -7.91 -16.16
N ARG A 163 0.89 -7.00 -17.02
CA ARG A 163 1.50 -5.68 -17.22
C ARG A 163 1.56 -4.89 -15.92
N HIS A 164 0.49 -4.95 -15.12
CA HIS A 164 0.46 -4.30 -13.81
C HIS A 164 1.42 -4.97 -12.83
N ILE A 165 1.46 -6.31 -12.73
CA ILE A 165 2.42 -7.01 -11.87
C ILE A 165 3.86 -6.61 -12.19
N GLN A 166 4.22 -6.49 -13.48
CA GLN A 166 5.54 -6.04 -13.90
C GLN A 166 5.86 -4.59 -13.50
N ALA A 167 4.85 -3.73 -13.40
CA ALA A 167 5.00 -2.34 -12.97
C ALA A 167 5.01 -2.17 -11.44
N TYR A 168 4.63 -3.21 -10.70
CA TYR A 168 4.26 -3.14 -9.28
C TYR A 168 5.37 -3.53 -8.30
N ASP A 169 6.56 -3.85 -8.81
CA ASP A 169 7.82 -3.83 -8.07
C ASP A 169 9.01 -3.55 -9.01
N PRO A 170 10.16 -3.08 -8.49
CA PRO A 170 11.32 -2.73 -9.31
C PRO A 170 11.97 -3.89 -10.08
N ARG A 171 11.57 -5.14 -9.79
CA ARG A 171 12.12 -6.36 -10.39
C ARG A 171 11.09 -7.10 -11.25
N GLY A 172 10.08 -6.39 -11.74
CA GLY A 172 9.16 -6.89 -12.75
C GLY A 172 8.22 -7.99 -12.25
N GLY A 173 7.87 -8.00 -10.97
CA GLY A 173 7.00 -9.01 -10.35
C GLY A 173 7.75 -9.95 -9.40
N LYS A 174 9.09 -10.01 -9.49
CA LYS A 174 9.90 -11.03 -8.81
C LYS A 174 9.93 -10.87 -7.29
N ASP A 175 9.89 -9.64 -6.79
CA ASP A 175 9.82 -9.45 -5.35
C ASP A 175 8.43 -9.79 -4.82
N ASN A 176 7.40 -9.42 -5.57
CA ASN A 176 6.01 -9.59 -5.19
C ASN A 176 5.55 -11.07 -5.23
N GLU A 177 6.22 -11.94 -6.00
CA GLU A 177 6.01 -13.41 -6.00
C GLU A 177 6.10 -13.99 -4.58
N ARG A 178 6.94 -13.42 -3.71
CA ARG A 178 7.09 -13.86 -2.31
C ARG A 178 5.92 -13.46 -1.41
N ARG A 179 5.17 -12.42 -1.80
CA ARG A 179 4.06 -11.85 -1.03
C ARG A 179 2.70 -12.35 -1.50
N LEU A 180 2.42 -12.23 -2.80
CA LEU A 180 1.12 -12.54 -3.42
C LEU A 180 0.93 -14.05 -3.62
N THR A 181 0.64 -14.74 -2.52
CA THR A 181 0.58 -16.21 -2.45
C THR A 181 -0.85 -16.74 -2.29
N GLY A 182 -1.85 -15.88 -2.18
CA GLY A 182 -3.22 -16.24 -1.80
C GLY A 182 -3.40 -16.46 -0.29
N LYS A 183 -2.35 -16.25 0.51
CA LYS A 183 -2.34 -16.38 1.98
C LYS A 183 -2.08 -15.02 2.63
N CYS A 184 -2.32 -14.92 3.94
CA CYS A 184 -2.06 -13.70 4.72
C CYS A 184 -2.72 -12.45 4.11
N GLU A 185 -4.01 -12.54 3.75
CA GLU A 185 -4.80 -11.43 3.20
C GLU A 185 -4.30 -10.87 1.85
N THR A 186 -3.69 -11.74 1.03
CA THR A 186 -3.23 -11.39 -0.34
C THR A 186 -3.93 -12.22 -1.40
N SER A 187 -4.00 -11.72 -2.65
CA SER A 187 -4.35 -12.53 -3.81
C SER A 187 -3.17 -13.41 -4.26
N ASN A 188 -3.41 -14.33 -5.20
CA ASN A 188 -2.33 -15.00 -5.93
C ASN A 188 -1.76 -14.06 -7.00
N ILE A 189 -0.45 -14.12 -7.28
CA ILE A 189 0.21 -13.29 -8.29
C ILE A 189 -0.17 -13.64 -9.75
N HIS A 190 -0.72 -14.83 -9.99
CA HIS A 190 -1.08 -15.29 -11.32
C HIS A 190 -2.55 -15.05 -11.66
N ASP A 191 -3.41 -14.87 -10.66
CA ASP A 191 -4.85 -14.78 -10.80
C ASP A 191 -5.36 -13.37 -10.50
N PHE A 192 -6.06 -12.76 -11.45
CA PHE A 192 -6.80 -11.54 -11.19
C PHE A 192 -8.16 -11.86 -10.55
N SER A 193 -8.50 -11.14 -9.49
CA SER A 193 -9.82 -11.22 -8.87
C SER A 193 -10.29 -9.87 -8.35
N ALA A 194 -11.60 -9.68 -8.26
CA ALA A 194 -12.20 -8.48 -7.68
C ALA A 194 -13.41 -8.82 -6.82
N GLY A 195 -13.69 -8.00 -5.81
CA GLY A 195 -14.84 -8.22 -4.94
C GLY A 195 -15.14 -7.08 -3.97
N VAL A 196 -16.40 -7.01 -3.53
CA VAL A 196 -16.84 -6.04 -2.53
C VAL A 196 -16.37 -6.48 -1.14
N ALA A 197 -15.68 -5.59 -0.44
CA ALA A 197 -15.17 -5.80 0.93
C ALA A 197 -14.34 -7.07 1.14
N ASN A 198 -13.83 -7.68 0.07
CA ASN A 198 -12.98 -8.87 0.14
C ASN A 198 -11.52 -8.44 0.22
N ARG A 199 -10.79 -8.92 1.23
CA ARG A 199 -9.35 -8.61 1.40
C ARG A 199 -8.44 -9.56 0.62
N ASN A 200 -8.95 -10.71 0.18
CA ASN A 200 -8.18 -11.76 -0.50
C ASN A 200 -8.22 -11.65 -2.04
N VAL A 201 -8.60 -10.49 -2.58
CA VAL A 201 -8.73 -10.25 -4.02
C VAL A 201 -7.70 -9.25 -4.51
N SER A 202 -7.46 -9.22 -5.83
CA SER A 202 -6.54 -8.25 -6.43
C SER A 202 -7.08 -6.83 -6.32
N ILE A 203 -8.35 -6.61 -6.67
CA ILE A 203 -9.03 -5.32 -6.58
C ILE A 203 -10.20 -5.39 -5.61
N ARG A 204 -10.19 -4.56 -4.57
CA ARG A 204 -11.27 -4.45 -3.61
C ARG A 204 -12.12 -3.23 -3.91
N ILE A 205 -13.45 -3.42 -3.90
CA ILE A 205 -14.40 -2.30 -3.81
C ILE A 205 -14.76 -2.14 -2.33
N PRO A 206 -14.47 -1.00 -1.68
CA PRO A 206 -14.86 -0.78 -0.29
C PRO A 206 -16.38 -0.92 -0.11
N ARG A 207 -16.81 -1.40 1.07
CA ARG A 207 -18.24 -1.59 1.37
C ARG A 207 -19.05 -0.32 1.18
N GLY A 208 -18.58 0.80 1.74
CA GLY A 208 -19.24 2.10 1.61
C GLY A 208 -19.36 2.57 0.16
N VAL A 209 -18.35 2.31 -0.68
CA VAL A 209 -18.38 2.63 -2.12
C VAL A 209 -19.48 1.83 -2.84
N ALA A 210 -19.64 0.55 -2.51
CA ALA A 210 -20.68 -0.29 -3.09
C ALA A 210 -22.10 0.13 -2.63
N GLU A 211 -22.24 0.52 -1.36
CA GLU A 211 -23.51 1.00 -0.78
C GLU A 211 -23.92 2.37 -1.34
N GLU A 212 -22.98 3.32 -1.42
CA GLU A 212 -23.20 4.66 -1.97
C GLU A 212 -23.20 4.70 -3.51
N LYS A 213 -22.78 3.61 -4.16
CA LYS A 213 -22.66 3.45 -5.61
C LYS A 213 -21.75 4.50 -6.28
N LYS A 214 -20.73 4.99 -5.56
CA LYS A 214 -19.71 5.93 -6.06
C LYS A 214 -18.49 5.94 -5.13
N GLY A 215 -17.34 6.37 -5.64
CA GLY A 215 -16.12 6.53 -4.86
C GLY A 215 -14.87 6.08 -5.61
N TYR A 216 -14.22 5.03 -5.11
CA TYR A 216 -12.90 4.56 -5.57
C TYR A 216 -12.78 3.03 -5.52
N LEU A 217 -11.81 2.48 -6.26
CA LEU A 217 -11.34 1.10 -6.11
C LEU A 217 -10.02 1.07 -5.34
N GLU A 218 -9.70 -0.06 -4.72
CA GLU A 218 -8.41 -0.33 -4.08
C GLU A 218 -7.68 -1.44 -4.83
N ASP A 219 -6.53 -1.13 -5.43
CA ASP A 219 -5.62 -2.12 -5.99
C ASP A 219 -4.66 -2.63 -4.92
N ARG A 220 -4.81 -3.90 -4.53
CA ARG A 220 -4.05 -4.53 -3.44
C ARG A 220 -2.75 -5.20 -3.90
N ARG A 221 -2.51 -5.20 -5.21
CA ARG A 221 -1.37 -5.89 -5.83
C ARG A 221 -0.02 -5.15 -5.72
N PRO A 222 0.09 -3.81 -5.60
CA PRO A 222 1.40 -3.18 -5.52
C PRO A 222 2.23 -3.66 -4.33
N SER A 223 3.51 -3.90 -4.57
CA SER A 223 4.49 -4.22 -3.53
C SER A 223 4.84 -2.98 -2.70
N SER A 224 5.20 -3.15 -1.43
CA SER A 224 5.67 -2.04 -0.57
C SER A 224 6.90 -1.30 -1.14
N ASN A 225 7.75 -1.96 -1.93
CA ASN A 225 8.90 -1.34 -2.62
C ASN A 225 8.57 -0.77 -4.01
N CYS A 226 7.30 -0.70 -4.42
CA CYS A 226 6.94 -0.19 -5.74
C CYS A 226 7.39 1.27 -5.93
N ASP A 227 7.68 1.65 -7.18
CA ASP A 227 7.74 3.06 -7.54
C ASP A 227 6.30 3.60 -7.72
N PRO A 228 5.83 4.55 -6.88
CA PRO A 228 4.48 5.09 -7.02
C PRO A 228 4.24 5.76 -8.37
N TYR A 229 5.27 6.29 -9.05
CA TYR A 229 5.10 6.83 -10.39
C TYR A 229 4.72 5.74 -11.40
N SER A 230 5.39 4.59 -11.32
CA SER A 230 5.10 3.41 -12.15
C SER A 230 3.69 2.88 -11.91
N VAL A 231 3.30 2.75 -10.64
CA VAL A 231 1.95 2.26 -10.26
C VAL A 231 0.86 3.21 -10.75
N CYS A 232 1.00 4.52 -10.49
CA CYS A 232 0.01 5.51 -10.89
C CYS A 232 -0.09 5.62 -12.42
N ASP A 233 1.03 5.58 -13.14
CA ASP A 233 1.05 5.61 -14.61
C ASP A 233 0.35 4.37 -15.20
N ALA A 234 0.63 3.17 -14.69
CA ALA A 234 -0.02 1.94 -15.12
C ALA A 234 -1.54 1.99 -14.93
N LEU A 235 -2.02 2.47 -13.77
CA LEU A 235 -3.45 2.65 -13.50
C LEU A 235 -4.10 3.64 -14.48
N VAL A 236 -3.47 4.79 -14.73
CA VAL A 236 -4.00 5.78 -15.67
C VAL A 236 -4.05 5.24 -17.10
N ARG A 237 -2.98 4.58 -17.56
CA ARG A 237 -2.91 4.01 -18.91
C ARG A 237 -4.03 3.01 -19.15
N THR A 238 -4.22 2.08 -18.23
CA THR A 238 -5.23 1.04 -18.37
C THR A 238 -6.64 1.58 -18.18
N CYS A 239 -6.90 2.33 -17.09
CA CYS A 239 -8.26 2.70 -16.72
C CYS A 239 -8.79 3.91 -17.50
N VAL A 240 -7.92 4.86 -17.88
CA VAL A 240 -8.29 6.14 -18.49
C VAL A 240 -7.93 6.19 -19.97
N LEU A 241 -6.71 5.79 -20.35
CA LEU A 241 -6.25 5.87 -21.74
C LEU A 241 -6.64 4.65 -22.59
N ASN A 242 -7.15 3.58 -21.96
CA ASN A 242 -7.56 2.33 -22.62
C ASN A 242 -6.42 1.58 -23.31
N GLU A 243 -5.22 1.61 -22.72
CA GLU A 243 -4.05 0.85 -23.16
C GLU A 243 -3.98 -0.58 -22.57
#